data_AF-A0A4Y9NYZ9-F1
#
_entry.id   AF-A0A4Y9NYZ9-F1
#
_cell.length_a   1.000
_cell.length_b   1.000
_cell.length_c   1.000
_cell.angle_alpha   90.00
_cell.angle_beta   90.00
_cell.angle_gamma   90.00
#
_symmetry.space_group_name_H-M   'P 1'
#
loop_
_entity.id
_entity.type
_entity.pdbx_description
1 polymer ?
#
loop_
_entity_poly.entity_id
_entity_poly.type
_entity_poly.pdbx_seq_one_letter_code
_entity_poly.pdbx_strand_id
1 'polypeptide(L)'
;MFKILARFWAVLVSLAGVVGLYIAAEVEDLLWAFWVVVAGALAITAATILAPRGFEWTKKVRGYDRLLELSGRLQVEIESLKESNRRATLEAEKNWSVGMEEGIRQVRGALLAQSLEHVPELVGVQAVNGDVAVLARWPDEHPEILGARYDLEVRTTGAVRGVVEARTYDQQRELVAFVCVGKKSSAFWTRLAERADVDTELPKGLALRPSALPVQDNAATAEVESFDAVEGTI
;
A
#
# COMPACT_ATOMS: atom_id res chain seq x y z
N MET A 1 -45.82 28.16 17.77
CA MET A 1 -47.26 27.84 17.64
C MET A 1 -48.14 29.05 18.00
N PHE A 2 -47.98 29.67 19.18
CA PHE A 2 -48.77 30.84 19.63
C PHE A 2 -48.83 32.04 18.66
N LYS A 3 -47.71 32.42 18.02
CA LYS A 3 -47.66 33.57 17.08
C LYS A 3 -48.50 33.38 15.81
N ILE A 4 -48.68 32.13 15.35
CA ILE A 4 -49.46 31.82 14.14
C ILE A 4 -50.96 31.88 14.46
N LEU A 5 -51.34 31.34 15.63
CA LEU A 5 -52.71 31.39 16.11
C LEU A 5 -53.18 32.83 16.34
N ALA A 6 -52.32 33.69 16.92
CA ALA A 6 -52.63 35.11 17.12
C ALA A 6 -52.84 35.86 15.79
N ARG A 7 -52.04 35.56 14.76
CA ARG A 7 -52.19 36.16 13.42
C ARG A 7 -53.46 35.66 12.71
N PHE A 8 -53.82 34.39 12.87
CA PHE A 8 -55.08 33.86 12.35
C PHE A 8 -56.29 34.56 12.97
N TRP A 9 -56.33 34.68 14.31
CA TRP A 9 -57.39 35.40 14.99
C TRP A 9 -57.44 36.88 14.60
N ALA A 10 -56.30 37.55 14.47
CA ALA A 10 -56.27 38.96 14.04
C ALA A 10 -56.82 39.13 12.61
N VAL A 11 -56.43 38.27 11.68
CA VAL A 11 -56.94 38.32 10.30
C VAL A 11 -58.41 37.96 10.26
N LEU A 12 -58.83 36.87 10.91
CA LEU A 12 -60.21 36.39 10.95
C LEU A 12 -61.14 37.40 11.60
N VAL A 13 -60.75 38.03 12.71
CA VAL A 13 -61.53 39.09 13.36
C VAL A 13 -61.59 40.34 12.50
N SER A 14 -60.51 40.72 11.80
CA SER A 14 -60.56 41.87 10.88
C SER A 14 -61.46 41.59 9.67
N LEU A 15 -61.41 40.38 9.11
CA LEU A 15 -62.19 39.98 7.94
C LEU A 15 -63.67 39.80 8.32
N ALA A 16 -63.95 39.14 9.44
CA ALA A 16 -65.31 38.99 9.97
C ALA A 16 -65.89 40.33 10.42
N GLY A 17 -65.04 41.26 10.91
CA GLY A 17 -65.43 42.64 11.20
C GLY A 17 -65.84 43.38 9.93
N VAL A 18 -65.04 43.33 8.86
CA VAL A 18 -65.34 43.96 7.57
C VAL A 18 -66.60 43.36 6.93
N VAL A 19 -66.74 42.03 6.94
CA VAL A 19 -67.92 41.35 6.38
C VAL A 19 -69.16 41.57 7.24
N GLY A 20 -69.04 41.55 8.57
CA GLY A 20 -70.14 41.87 9.49
C GLY A 20 -70.62 43.32 9.35
N LEU A 21 -69.71 44.27 9.10
CA LEU A 21 -70.06 45.66 8.78
C LEU A 21 -70.77 45.78 7.43
N TYR A 22 -70.43 44.93 6.46
CA TYR A 22 -71.04 44.90 5.13
C TYR A 22 -72.43 44.24 5.12
N ILE A 23 -72.63 43.17 5.91
CA ILE A 23 -73.92 42.46 6.04
C ILE A 23 -74.93 43.25 6.87
N ALA A 24 -74.46 44.05 7.85
CA ALA A 24 -75.34 44.95 8.60
C ALA A 24 -75.98 46.04 7.71
N ALA A 25 -75.49 46.24 6.48
CA ALA A 25 -75.99 47.23 5.54
C ALA A 25 -77.02 46.69 4.52
N GLU A 26 -77.05 45.39 4.16
CA GLU A 26 -77.94 44.86 3.10
C GLU A 26 -78.18 43.32 3.19
N VAL A 27 -79.44 42.94 3.48
CA VAL A 27 -80.20 41.74 3.03
C VAL A 27 -79.72 40.31 3.37
N GLU A 28 -80.68 39.43 3.72
CA GLU A 28 -80.55 37.99 4.06
C GLU A 28 -79.81 37.10 3.04
N ASP A 29 -79.64 37.53 1.79
CA ASP A 29 -79.07 36.71 0.70
C ASP A 29 -77.54 36.65 0.64
N LEU A 30 -76.80 37.41 1.47
CA LEU A 30 -75.32 37.47 1.39
C LEU A 30 -74.58 36.48 2.31
N LEU A 31 -75.29 35.64 3.07
CA LEU A 31 -74.69 34.72 4.06
C LEU A 31 -73.71 33.72 3.43
N TRP A 32 -73.91 33.32 2.17
CA TRP A 32 -73.03 32.40 1.47
C TRP A 32 -71.63 32.99 1.25
N ALA A 33 -71.52 34.30 1.01
CA ALA A 33 -70.23 34.97 0.78
C ALA A 33 -69.37 34.98 2.05
N PHE A 34 -69.99 35.14 3.22
CA PHE A 34 -69.31 35.02 4.51
C PHE A 34 -68.68 33.62 4.70
N TRP A 35 -69.43 32.56 4.40
CA TRP A 35 -68.91 31.19 4.53
C TRP A 35 -67.79 30.88 3.54
N VAL A 36 -67.83 31.41 2.32
CA VAL A 36 -66.73 31.29 1.34
C VAL A 36 -65.45 31.94 1.88
N VAL A 37 -65.58 33.12 2.48
CA VAL A 37 -64.46 33.85 3.07
C VAL A 37 -63.87 33.10 4.28
N VAL A 38 -64.71 32.55 5.16
CA VAL A 38 -64.27 31.72 6.29
C VAL A 38 -63.58 30.44 5.81
N ALA A 39 -64.14 29.75 4.82
CA ALA A 39 -63.53 28.54 4.24
C ALA A 39 -62.18 28.85 3.59
N GLY A 40 -62.08 29.97 2.87
CA GLY A 40 -60.82 30.46 2.28
C GLY A 40 -59.76 30.77 3.33
N ALA A 41 -60.12 31.46 4.41
CA ALA A 41 -59.22 31.75 5.52
C ALA A 41 -58.71 30.46 6.18
N LEU A 42 -59.61 29.49 6.41
CA LEU A 42 -59.27 28.20 7.01
C LEU A 42 -58.32 27.40 6.12
N ALA A 43 -58.56 27.38 4.80
CA ALA A 43 -57.68 26.74 3.81
C ALA A 43 -56.27 27.36 3.79
N ILE A 44 -56.17 28.69 3.83
CA ILE A 44 -54.88 29.39 3.89
C ILE A 44 -54.12 29.02 5.17
N THR A 45 -54.79 28.99 6.33
CA THR A 45 -54.12 28.54 7.57
C THR A 45 -53.66 27.09 7.51
N ALA A 46 -54.51 26.18 7.02
CA ALA A 46 -54.14 24.78 6.86
C ALA A 46 -52.92 24.64 5.94
N ALA A 47 -52.90 25.37 4.83
CA ALA A 47 -51.75 25.42 3.92
C ALA A 47 -50.49 25.93 4.61
N THR A 48 -50.55 27.01 5.40
CA THR A 48 -49.36 27.54 6.11
C THR A 48 -48.81 26.62 7.19
N ILE A 49 -49.65 25.77 7.81
CA ILE A 49 -49.23 24.81 8.84
C ILE A 49 -48.65 23.54 8.20
N LEU A 50 -49.26 23.07 7.10
CA LEU A 50 -48.85 21.83 6.42
C LEU A 50 -47.67 22.04 5.46
N ALA A 51 -47.57 23.20 4.80
CA ALA A 51 -46.50 23.53 3.85
C ALA A 51 -45.08 23.32 4.39
N PRO A 52 -44.69 23.81 5.59
CA PRO A 52 -43.33 23.61 6.09
C PRO A 52 -43.02 22.12 6.35
N ARG A 53 -44.00 21.35 6.83
CA ARG A 53 -43.82 19.90 7.06
C ARG A 53 -43.69 19.12 5.75
N GLY A 54 -44.48 19.49 4.73
CA GLY A 54 -44.38 18.91 3.39
C GLY A 54 -43.02 19.20 2.75
N PHE A 55 -42.49 20.41 2.93
CA PHE A 55 -41.19 20.80 2.38
C PHE A 55 -40.00 20.11 3.06
N GLU A 56 -40.08 19.82 4.36
CA GLU A 56 -39.07 19.01 5.06
C GLU A 56 -39.10 17.54 4.60
N TRP A 57 -40.30 16.99 4.38
CA TRP A 57 -40.45 15.64 3.84
C TRP A 57 -39.86 15.50 2.43
N THR A 58 -40.15 16.44 1.53
CA THR A 58 -39.58 16.42 0.18
C THR A 58 -38.06 16.59 0.19
N LYS A 59 -37.52 17.43 1.10
CA LYS A 59 -36.06 17.53 1.31
C LYS A 59 -35.43 16.23 1.82
N LYS A 60 -36.08 15.52 2.75
CA LYS A 60 -35.60 14.22 3.26
C LYS A 60 -35.63 13.15 2.16
N VAL A 61 -36.71 13.07 1.39
CA VAL A 61 -36.82 12.14 0.26
C VAL A 61 -35.76 12.44 -0.80
N ARG A 62 -35.55 13.71 -1.14
CA ARG A 62 -34.51 14.11 -2.11
C ARG A 62 -33.08 13.93 -1.57
N GLY A 63 -32.89 13.89 -0.25
CA GLY A 63 -31.61 13.59 0.39
C GLY A 63 -31.30 12.10 0.48
N TYR A 64 -32.29 11.23 0.30
CA TYR A 64 -32.13 9.78 0.38
C TYR A 64 -31.23 9.25 -0.74
N ASP A 65 -31.38 9.76 -1.97
CA ASP A 65 -30.52 9.37 -3.11
C ASP A 65 -29.04 9.65 -2.80
N ARG A 66 -28.74 10.80 -2.19
CA ARG A 66 -27.37 11.15 -1.79
C ARG A 66 -26.82 10.22 -0.71
N LEU A 67 -27.66 9.76 0.22
CA LEU A 67 -27.25 8.79 1.25
C LEU A 67 -27.01 7.40 0.65
N LEU A 68 -27.81 7.00 -0.36
CA LEU A 68 -27.58 5.76 -1.11
C LEU A 68 -26.31 5.82 -1.96
N GLU A 69 -26.03 6.94 -2.61
CA GLU A 69 -24.77 7.14 -3.34
C GLU A 69 -23.56 7.08 -2.39
N LEU A 70 -23.68 7.68 -1.20
CA LEU A 70 -22.62 7.66 -0.20
C LEU A 70 -22.38 6.26 0.36
N SER A 71 -23.44 5.50 0.66
CA SER A 71 -23.29 4.12 1.14
C SER A 71 -22.71 3.21 0.07
N GLY A 72 -23.11 3.38 -1.20
CA GLY A 72 -22.51 2.68 -2.33
C GLY A 72 -21.02 3.00 -2.50
N ARG A 73 -20.64 4.28 -2.40
CA ARG A 73 -19.22 4.70 -2.46
C ARG A 73 -18.41 4.09 -1.31
N LEU A 74 -18.91 4.16 -0.08
CA LEU A 74 -18.22 3.60 1.09
C LEU A 74 -18.08 2.08 0.98
N GLN A 75 -19.07 1.37 0.43
CA GLN A 75 -18.95 -0.07 0.18
C GLN A 75 -17.86 -0.38 -0.85
N VAL A 76 -17.80 0.37 -1.95
CA VAL A 76 -16.74 0.21 -2.96
C VAL A 76 -15.35 0.52 -2.38
N GLU A 77 -15.25 1.53 -1.51
CA GLU A 77 -14.00 1.91 -0.85
C GLU A 77 -13.56 0.86 0.18
N ILE A 78 -14.48 0.31 0.97
CA ILE A 78 -14.18 -0.81 1.88
C ILE A 78 -13.70 -2.02 1.09
N GLU A 79 -14.35 -2.34 -0.02
CA GLU A 79 -13.98 -3.50 -0.84
C GLU A 79 -12.62 -3.29 -1.52
N SER A 80 -12.35 -2.09 -2.04
CA SER A 80 -11.05 -1.77 -2.64
C SER A 80 -9.92 -1.79 -1.61
N LEU A 81 -10.16 -1.28 -0.40
CA LEU A 81 -9.19 -1.33 0.70
C LEU A 81 -8.93 -2.76 1.15
N LYS A 82 -9.98 -3.59 1.31
CA LYS A 82 -9.82 -5.02 1.62
C LYS A 82 -9.01 -5.75 0.57
N GLU A 83 -9.29 -5.51 -0.71
CA GLU A 83 -8.55 -6.12 -1.81
C GLU A 83 -7.09 -5.65 -1.85
N SER A 84 -6.83 -4.36 -1.60
CA SER A 84 -5.47 -3.83 -1.52
C SER A 84 -4.69 -4.44 -0.34
N ASN A 85 -5.33 -4.59 0.82
CA ASN A 85 -4.72 -5.20 1.99
C ASN A 85 -4.43 -6.69 1.72
N ARG A 86 -5.38 -7.42 1.14
CA ARG A 86 -5.19 -8.82 0.73
C ARG A 86 -4.01 -9.01 -0.23
N ARG A 87 -3.84 -8.10 -1.21
CA ARG A 87 -2.68 -8.12 -2.11
C ARG A 87 -1.38 -7.86 -1.37
N ALA A 88 -1.36 -6.83 -0.53
CA ALA A 88 -0.19 -6.50 0.28
C ALA A 88 0.21 -7.66 1.21
N THR A 89 -0.75 -8.36 1.82
CA THR A 89 -0.47 -9.53 2.67
C THR A 89 0.10 -10.70 1.87
N LEU A 90 -0.44 -10.97 0.68
CA LEU A 90 0.07 -12.04 -0.19
C LEU A 90 1.48 -11.72 -0.72
N GLU A 91 1.74 -10.46 -1.07
CA GLU A 91 3.07 -10.00 -1.46
C GLU A 91 4.05 -10.08 -0.30
N ALA A 92 3.64 -9.69 0.90
CA ALA A 92 4.46 -9.79 2.11
C ALA A 92 4.80 -11.25 2.45
N GLU A 93 3.83 -12.16 2.38
CA GLU A 93 4.03 -13.59 2.62
C GLU A 93 4.99 -14.20 1.59
N LYS A 94 4.84 -13.84 0.31
CA LYS A 94 5.75 -14.26 -0.76
C LYS A 94 7.17 -13.71 -0.56
N ASN A 95 7.30 -12.43 -0.21
CA ASN A 95 8.61 -11.82 0.03
C ASN A 95 9.28 -12.43 1.26
N TRP A 96 8.50 -12.75 2.29
CA TRP A 96 8.98 -13.41 3.49
C TRP A 96 9.48 -14.83 3.20
N SER A 97 8.74 -15.64 2.44
CA SER A 97 9.18 -17.00 2.10
C SER A 97 10.44 -17.00 1.24
N VAL A 98 10.50 -16.14 0.21
CA VAL A 98 11.70 -15.97 -0.62
C VAL A 98 12.89 -15.48 0.20
N GLY A 99 12.67 -14.51 1.11
CA GLY A 99 13.70 -13.99 2.00
C GLY A 99 14.23 -15.05 2.98
N MET A 100 13.34 -15.88 3.53
CA MET A 100 13.70 -16.97 4.43
C MET A 100 14.54 -18.03 3.72
N GLU A 101 14.14 -18.45 2.51
CA GLU A 101 14.90 -19.41 1.70
C GLU A 101 16.27 -18.85 1.31
N GLU A 102 16.37 -17.57 0.95
CA GLU A 102 17.64 -16.92 0.67
C GLU A 102 18.52 -16.83 1.93
N GLY A 103 17.95 -16.50 3.08
CA GLY A 103 18.66 -16.49 4.36
C GLY A 103 19.23 -17.86 4.74
N ILE A 104 18.44 -18.92 4.59
CA ILE A 104 18.92 -20.31 4.78
C ILE A 104 20.06 -20.63 3.80
N ARG A 105 19.93 -20.24 2.52
CA ARG A 105 20.98 -20.44 1.51
C ARG A 105 22.25 -19.65 1.83
N GLN A 106 22.14 -18.43 2.35
CA GLN A 106 23.28 -17.63 2.82
C GLN A 106 24.03 -18.32 3.94
N VAL A 107 23.33 -18.71 5.01
CA VAL A 107 23.94 -19.36 6.18
C VAL A 107 24.57 -20.70 5.79
N ARG A 108 23.82 -21.55 5.07
CA ARG A 108 24.33 -22.85 4.62
C ARG A 108 25.55 -22.68 3.71
N GLY A 109 25.49 -21.77 2.75
CA GLY A 109 26.59 -21.53 1.83
C GLY A 109 27.85 -20.98 2.51
N ALA A 110 27.68 -20.11 3.51
CA ALA A 110 28.79 -19.61 4.31
C ALA A 110 29.42 -20.70 5.19
N LEU A 111 28.60 -21.54 5.84
CA LEU A 111 29.09 -22.68 6.63
C LEU A 111 29.83 -23.70 5.76
N LEU A 112 29.29 -24.02 4.57
CA LEU A 112 29.95 -24.90 3.61
C LEU A 112 31.31 -24.34 3.18
N ALA A 113 31.38 -23.05 2.86
CA ALA A 113 32.65 -22.41 2.50
C ALA A 113 33.67 -22.41 3.64
N GLN A 114 33.22 -22.39 4.90
CA GLN A 114 34.10 -22.46 6.08
C GLN A 114 34.52 -23.87 6.45
N SER A 115 33.71 -24.90 6.13
CA SER A 115 34.03 -26.30 6.42
C SER A 115 35.00 -26.92 5.42
N LEU A 116 35.18 -26.29 4.26
CA LEU A 116 36.13 -26.73 3.24
C LEU A 116 37.56 -26.36 3.65
N GLU A 117 38.46 -27.33 3.60
CA GLU A 117 39.88 -27.15 3.98
C GLU A 117 40.63 -26.27 2.98
N HIS A 118 40.29 -26.39 1.70
CA HIS A 118 40.90 -25.64 0.61
C HIS A 118 39.98 -24.52 0.13
N VAL A 119 40.58 -23.40 -0.29
CA VAL A 119 39.86 -22.32 -0.98
C VAL A 119 40.14 -22.46 -2.48
N PRO A 120 39.11 -22.46 -3.35
CA PRO A 120 39.29 -22.59 -4.79
C PRO A 120 40.16 -21.48 -5.37
N GLU A 121 41.04 -21.83 -6.31
CA GLU A 121 41.89 -20.85 -6.97
C GLU A 121 41.20 -20.28 -8.21
N LEU A 122 41.04 -18.96 -8.29
CA LEU A 122 40.39 -18.32 -9.41
C LEU A 122 41.22 -18.44 -10.70
N VAL A 123 40.62 -18.95 -11.77
CA VAL A 123 41.31 -19.19 -13.06
C VAL A 123 40.82 -18.26 -14.15
N GLY A 124 39.54 -17.86 -14.14
CA GLY A 124 39.01 -17.05 -15.23
C GLY A 124 37.57 -16.62 -15.02
N VAL A 125 36.97 -16.11 -16.08
CA VAL A 125 35.58 -15.63 -16.14
C VAL A 125 34.92 -16.16 -17.40
N GLN A 126 33.64 -16.47 -17.32
CA GLN A 126 32.85 -16.95 -18.44
C GLN A 126 31.42 -16.39 -18.34
N ALA A 127 30.84 -16.03 -19.48
CA ALA A 127 29.40 -15.76 -19.56
C ALA A 127 28.62 -17.08 -19.63
N VAL A 128 27.69 -17.29 -18.69
CA VAL A 128 26.82 -18.47 -18.62
C VAL A 128 25.38 -17.99 -18.49
N ASN A 129 24.53 -18.33 -19.47
CA ASN A 129 23.11 -17.97 -19.49
C ASN A 129 22.83 -16.46 -19.35
N GLY A 130 23.72 -15.60 -19.85
CA GLY A 130 23.59 -14.15 -19.77
C GLY A 130 24.09 -13.54 -18.45
N ASP A 131 24.57 -14.37 -17.51
CA ASP A 131 25.22 -13.95 -16.28
C ASP A 131 26.73 -14.21 -16.31
N VAL A 132 27.47 -13.47 -15.48
CA VAL A 132 28.90 -13.66 -15.31
C VAL A 132 29.17 -14.73 -14.28
N ALA A 133 29.82 -15.80 -14.72
CA ALA A 133 30.37 -16.83 -13.85
C ALA A 133 31.89 -16.64 -13.71
N VAL A 134 32.38 -16.70 -12.48
CA VAL A 134 33.81 -16.77 -12.20
C VAL A 134 34.20 -18.24 -12.12
N LEU A 135 35.24 -18.64 -12.85
CA LEU A 135 35.74 -20.01 -12.86
C LEU A 135 36.87 -20.13 -11.83
N ALA A 136 36.81 -21.16 -11.00
CA ALA A 136 37.89 -21.51 -10.09
C ALA A 136 38.26 -22.98 -10.21
N ARG A 137 39.54 -23.30 -10.00
CA ARG A 137 40.03 -24.66 -9.92
C ARG A 137 39.75 -25.21 -8.52
N TRP A 138 39.20 -26.41 -8.48
CA TRP A 138 38.93 -27.15 -7.26
C TRP A 138 39.65 -28.50 -7.32
N PRO A 139 40.72 -28.69 -6.53
CA PRO A 139 41.58 -29.87 -6.64
C PRO A 139 40.94 -31.13 -6.05
N ASP A 140 39.91 -31.00 -5.22
CA ASP A 140 39.28 -32.15 -4.58
C ASP A 140 38.22 -32.76 -5.52
N GLU A 141 38.23 -34.10 -5.65
CA GLU A 141 37.28 -34.83 -6.52
C GLU A 141 35.82 -34.76 -6.05
N HIS A 142 35.57 -34.14 -4.89
CA HIS A 142 34.26 -34.10 -4.26
C HIS A 142 33.46 -32.83 -4.62
N PRO A 143 32.20 -32.97 -5.11
CA PRO A 143 31.32 -31.85 -5.46
C PRO A 143 30.68 -31.17 -4.24
N GLU A 144 31.17 -31.42 -3.02
CA GLU A 144 30.64 -30.83 -1.77
C GLU A 144 30.77 -29.30 -1.73
N ILE A 145 31.55 -28.74 -2.65
CA ILE A 145 31.64 -27.31 -2.90
C ILE A 145 30.36 -26.66 -3.44
N LEU A 146 29.44 -27.42 -4.03
CA LEU A 146 28.20 -26.86 -4.60
C LEU A 146 27.34 -26.19 -3.51
N GLY A 147 26.92 -24.96 -3.79
CA GLY A 147 26.19 -24.11 -2.85
C GLY A 147 27.07 -23.35 -1.86
N ALA A 148 28.39 -23.60 -1.82
CA ALA A 148 29.32 -22.81 -1.01
C ALA A 148 29.39 -21.36 -1.50
N ARG A 149 29.40 -20.42 -0.57
CA ARG A 149 29.40 -18.97 -0.84
C ARG A 149 30.69 -18.31 -0.36
N TYR A 150 31.31 -17.58 -1.27
CA TYR A 150 32.57 -16.89 -1.03
C TYR A 150 32.41 -15.38 -1.28
N ASP A 151 33.06 -14.57 -0.46
CA ASP A 151 33.33 -13.18 -0.76
C ASP A 151 34.40 -13.12 -1.86
N LEU A 152 34.09 -12.42 -2.95
CA LEU A 152 35.08 -12.06 -3.96
C LEU A 152 35.73 -10.74 -3.55
N GLU A 153 36.98 -10.80 -3.10
CA GLU A 153 37.71 -9.64 -2.59
C GLU A 153 38.96 -9.31 -3.42
N VAL A 154 39.36 -8.05 -3.38
CA VAL A 154 40.63 -7.61 -3.95
C VAL A 154 41.73 -7.81 -2.90
N ARG A 155 42.61 -8.80 -3.08
CA ARG A 155 43.68 -9.23 -2.17
C ARG A 155 44.53 -8.07 -1.63
N THR A 156 44.79 -7.04 -2.44
CA THR A 156 45.61 -5.88 -2.04
C THR A 156 44.89 -4.89 -1.12
N THR A 157 43.56 -4.81 -1.20
CA THR A 157 42.77 -3.79 -0.47
C THR A 157 41.80 -4.39 0.54
N GLY A 158 41.52 -5.70 0.47
CA GLY A 158 40.45 -6.37 1.23
C GLY A 158 39.04 -5.94 0.81
N ALA A 159 38.90 -5.14 -0.24
CA ALA A 159 37.60 -4.65 -0.68
C ALA A 159 36.77 -5.78 -1.32
N VAL A 160 35.65 -6.13 -0.69
CA VAL A 160 34.70 -7.13 -1.19
C VAL A 160 33.89 -6.54 -2.35
N ARG A 161 33.99 -7.15 -3.53
CA ARG A 161 33.27 -6.74 -4.75
C ARG A 161 31.89 -7.39 -4.86
N GLY A 162 31.72 -8.57 -4.28
CA GLY A 162 30.45 -9.28 -4.23
C GLY A 162 30.57 -10.64 -3.55
N VAL A 163 29.45 -11.33 -3.48
CA VAL A 163 29.33 -12.71 -3.00
C VAL A 163 29.05 -13.59 -4.19
N VAL A 164 29.79 -14.69 -4.31
CA VAL A 164 29.64 -15.66 -5.37
C VAL A 164 29.29 -17.04 -4.80
N GLU A 165 28.44 -17.79 -5.49
CA GLU A 165 27.98 -19.12 -5.09
C GLU A 165 28.41 -20.17 -6.12
N ALA A 166 29.00 -21.27 -5.67
CA ALA A 166 29.31 -22.41 -6.54
C ALA A 166 28.02 -23.06 -7.04
N ARG A 167 27.78 -23.02 -8.36
CA ARG A 167 26.54 -23.57 -8.97
C ARG A 167 26.77 -24.84 -9.77
N THR A 168 27.92 -24.95 -10.41
CA THR A 168 28.23 -26.07 -11.31
C THR A 168 29.67 -26.50 -11.11
N TYR A 169 29.89 -27.81 -11.12
CA TYR A 169 31.21 -28.40 -11.07
C TYR A 169 31.42 -29.26 -12.30
N ASP A 170 32.47 -28.95 -13.07
CA ASP A 170 32.93 -29.75 -14.19
C ASP A 170 34.07 -30.66 -13.70
N GLN A 171 33.71 -31.93 -13.44
CA GLN A 171 34.64 -32.94 -12.95
C GLN A 171 35.76 -33.25 -13.96
N GLN A 172 35.54 -33.08 -15.27
CA GLN A 172 36.56 -33.38 -16.28
C GLN A 172 37.67 -32.33 -16.30
N ARG A 173 37.35 -31.09 -15.91
CA ARG A 173 38.27 -29.95 -15.94
C ARG A 173 38.72 -29.50 -14.55
N GLU A 174 38.16 -30.10 -13.49
CA GLU A 174 38.35 -29.68 -12.09
C GLU A 174 37.98 -28.21 -11.89
N LEU A 175 36.93 -27.74 -12.58
CA LEU A 175 36.49 -26.34 -12.57
C LEU A 175 35.13 -26.20 -11.91
N VAL A 176 35.02 -25.23 -11.00
CA VAL A 176 33.76 -24.81 -10.40
C VAL A 176 33.37 -23.45 -10.97
N ALA A 177 32.13 -23.34 -11.44
CA ALA A 177 31.53 -22.09 -11.88
C ALA A 177 30.81 -21.41 -10.71
N PHE A 178 31.28 -20.22 -10.37
CA PHE A 178 30.75 -19.36 -9.33
C PHE A 178 29.89 -18.26 -9.92
N VAL A 179 28.60 -18.23 -9.56
CA VAL A 179 27.67 -17.20 -10.02
C VAL A 179 27.55 -16.10 -8.97
N CYS A 180 27.53 -14.84 -9.39
CA CYS A 180 27.34 -13.71 -8.49
C CYS A 180 25.93 -13.70 -7.89
N VAL A 181 25.81 -13.91 -6.58
CA VAL A 181 24.54 -13.85 -5.84
C VAL A 181 24.32 -12.54 -5.09
N GLY A 182 25.40 -11.78 -4.82
CA GLY A 182 25.31 -10.48 -4.16
C GLY A 182 26.31 -9.48 -4.74
N LYS A 183 25.82 -8.40 -5.35
CA LYS A 183 26.69 -7.36 -5.94
C LYS A 183 26.92 -6.23 -4.93
N LYS A 184 28.10 -6.16 -4.31
CA LYS A 184 28.49 -5.00 -3.49
C LYS A 184 28.99 -3.82 -4.34
N SER A 185 29.63 -4.12 -5.46
CA SER A 185 30.17 -3.12 -6.40
C SER A 185 29.61 -3.32 -7.80
N SER A 186 28.46 -2.69 -8.10
CA SER A 186 27.76 -2.83 -9.39
C SER A 186 28.67 -2.54 -10.59
N ALA A 187 29.41 -1.43 -10.55
CA ALA A 187 30.32 -1.01 -11.64
C ALA A 187 31.42 -2.04 -11.95
N PHE A 188 31.88 -2.80 -10.95
CA PHE A 188 32.86 -3.86 -11.15
C PHE A 188 32.22 -5.02 -11.94
N TRP A 189 31.04 -5.47 -11.51
CA TRP A 189 30.34 -6.58 -12.16
C TRP A 189 29.86 -6.25 -13.57
N THR A 190 29.43 -5.02 -13.82
CA THR A 190 29.08 -4.56 -15.17
C THR A 190 30.28 -4.61 -16.11
N ARG A 191 31.43 -4.07 -15.69
CA ARG A 191 32.67 -4.13 -16.49
C ARG A 191 33.17 -5.55 -16.69
N LEU A 192 32.98 -6.41 -15.69
CA LEU A 192 33.35 -7.82 -15.79
C LEU A 192 32.44 -8.53 -16.81
N ALA A 193 31.15 -8.21 -16.84
CA ALA A 193 30.19 -8.75 -17.81
C ALA A 193 30.51 -8.34 -19.24
N GLU A 194 30.78 -7.05 -19.46
CA GLU A 194 31.17 -6.53 -20.78
C GLU A 194 32.44 -7.18 -21.32
N ARG A 195 33.36 -7.59 -20.42
CA ARG A 195 34.61 -8.26 -20.81
C ARG A 195 34.47 -9.76 -21.00
N ALA A 196 33.61 -10.43 -20.24
CA ALA A 196 33.53 -11.89 -20.19
C ALA A 196 33.26 -12.55 -21.56
N ASP A 197 32.65 -11.83 -22.51
CA ASP A 197 32.40 -12.31 -23.87
C ASP A 197 33.63 -12.27 -24.78
N VAL A 198 34.60 -11.40 -24.48
CA VAL A 198 35.78 -11.12 -25.34
C VAL A 198 37.07 -11.60 -24.70
N ASP A 199 37.15 -11.55 -23.37
CA ASP A 199 38.34 -11.83 -22.57
C ASP A 199 37.95 -12.64 -21.32
N THR A 200 38.47 -13.86 -21.24
CA THR A 200 38.22 -14.80 -20.14
C THR A 200 39.19 -14.62 -18.98
N GLU A 201 40.17 -13.71 -19.10
CA GLU A 201 41.15 -13.44 -18.05
C GLU A 201 40.52 -12.69 -16.87
N LEU A 202 40.79 -13.20 -15.67
CA LEU A 202 40.35 -12.57 -14.45
C LEU A 202 41.18 -11.31 -14.15
N PRO A 203 40.55 -10.21 -13.67
CA PRO A 203 41.29 -9.07 -13.14
C PRO A 203 42.28 -9.49 -12.05
N LYS A 204 43.52 -9.03 -12.15
CA LYS A 204 44.60 -9.38 -11.23
C LYS A 204 44.28 -8.98 -9.78
N GLY A 205 44.70 -9.82 -8.84
CA GLY A 205 44.58 -9.54 -7.42
C GLY A 205 43.21 -9.84 -6.82
N LEU A 206 42.31 -10.54 -7.54
CA LEU A 206 41.10 -11.09 -6.94
C LEU A 206 41.41 -12.39 -6.19
N ALA A 207 40.71 -12.61 -5.09
CA ALA A 207 40.76 -13.82 -4.31
C ALA A 207 39.37 -14.17 -3.79
N LEU A 208 39.14 -15.46 -3.56
CA LEU A 208 37.98 -15.93 -2.81
C LEU A 208 38.34 -15.96 -1.33
N ARG A 209 37.39 -15.55 -0.50
CA ARG A 209 37.45 -15.72 0.94
C ARG A 209 36.13 -16.34 1.40
N PRO A 210 36.13 -17.32 2.32
CA PRO A 210 34.88 -17.84 2.88
C PRO A 210 33.99 -16.69 3.36
N SER A 211 32.72 -16.69 2.94
CA SER A 211 31.78 -15.65 3.37
C SER A 211 31.65 -15.70 4.90
N ALA A 212 31.72 -14.52 5.53
CA ALA A 212 31.32 -14.41 6.92
C ALA A 212 29.84 -14.79 7.05
N LEU A 213 29.46 -15.36 8.19
CA LEU A 213 28.05 -15.52 8.53
C LEU A 213 27.42 -14.12 8.58
N PRO A 214 26.19 -13.94 8.06
CA PRO A 214 25.47 -12.69 8.20
C PRO A 214 25.32 -12.41 9.70
N VAL A 215 26.09 -11.45 10.21
CA VAL A 215 25.90 -10.93 11.56
C VAL A 215 24.58 -10.19 11.52
N GLN A 216 23.63 -10.57 12.38
CA GLN A 216 22.44 -9.76 12.59
C GLN A 216 22.89 -8.43 13.18
N ASP A 217 23.13 -7.43 12.32
CA ASP A 217 23.12 -6.05 12.75
C ASP A 217 21.69 -5.78 13.20
N ASN A 218 21.49 -5.81 14.53
CA ASN A 218 20.22 -5.52 15.19
C ASN A 218 19.86 -4.02 15.05
N ALA A 219 19.88 -3.50 13.82
CA ALA A 219 19.49 -2.13 13.49
C ALA A 219 17.98 -1.90 13.71
N ALA A 220 17.19 -2.96 13.90
CA ALA A 220 15.78 -2.89 14.25
C ALA A 220 15.50 -2.27 15.63
N THR A 221 16.52 -2.04 16.47
CA THR A 221 16.33 -1.38 17.78
C THR A 221 16.40 0.15 17.70
N ALA A 222 16.71 0.75 16.55
CA ALA A 222 16.95 2.20 16.45
C ALA A 222 15.75 3.07 16.00
N GLU A 223 14.65 2.49 15.49
CA GLU A 223 13.55 3.31 14.91
C GLU A 223 12.25 3.35 15.74
N VAL A 224 12.15 2.64 16.87
CA VAL A 224 10.90 2.60 17.68
C VAL A 224 10.81 3.74 18.71
N GLU A 225 11.88 4.50 18.98
CA GLU A 225 11.86 5.55 20.03
C GLU A 225 11.40 6.95 19.59
N SER A 226 10.95 7.17 18.34
CA SER A 226 10.60 8.55 17.88
C SER A 226 9.11 8.88 17.74
N PHE A 227 8.18 7.98 18.09
CA PHE A 227 6.75 8.19 17.82
C PHE A 227 5.88 8.71 18.99
N ASP A 228 6.44 8.93 20.19
CA ASP A 228 5.67 9.36 21.38
C ASP A 228 5.79 10.85 21.75
N ALA A 229 6.24 11.72 20.83
CA ALA A 229 6.34 13.16 21.09
C ALA A 229 5.31 14.01 20.30
N VAL A 230 4.03 13.63 20.32
CA VAL A 230 2.92 14.54 19.95
C VAL A 230 1.83 14.49 21.02
N GLU A 231 2.20 14.79 22.26
CA GLU A 231 1.25 15.30 23.24
C GLU A 231 1.31 16.84 23.26
N GLY A 232 0.19 17.43 22.82
CA GLY A 232 -0.35 18.66 23.39
C GLY A 232 0.43 19.95 23.14
N THR A 233 0.03 20.71 22.13
CA THR A 233 -0.11 22.17 22.33
C THR A 233 -1.16 22.78 21.42
N ILE A 234 -2.16 23.36 22.10
CA ILE A 234 -3.20 24.35 21.70
C ILE A 234 -4.39 23.85 20.88
#